data_AF-A0A8J4BPQ9-F1
#
_entry.id   AF-A0A8J4BPQ9-F1
#
_cell.length_a   1.000
_cell.length_b   1.000
_cell.length_c   1.000
_cell.angle_alpha   90.00
_cell.angle_beta   90.00
_cell.angle_gamma   90.00
#
_symmetry.space_group_name_H-M   'P 1'
#
loop_
_entity.id
_entity.type
_entity.pdbx_description
1 polymer ?
#
loop_
_entity_poly.entity_id
_entity_poly.type
_entity_poly.pdbx_seq_one_letter_code
_entity_poly.pdbx_strand_id
1 'polypeptide(L)'
;MAEKSNCPHLEPEKDKRISEGGATEPETTWNDIIDKANTQFNGSVLNPSTSGRSHTKRDEVWEARRRFNNLRRREKAKVSHKARVEAARVAQEALEASMSAEQWAEWREAQEAERVQRIAAEAAQAERLAAALATGGPGAGPDSALRIVIDCSFSPESPPKELRSLCKQIENSSAINKRYPRPACLTLTSWGEPLASAAAPCGAAGWRLVKLEEGPAEAFGPTAVVVLSPDAAEPLLDLDSERCVYVIGGIVDRTHRKGLTLKYAEARQVECRRLPIAEHAEQLGLGKGTRKCT
;
A
#
# COMPACT_ATOMS: atom_id res chain seq x y z
N MET A 1 -3.23 26.69 53.46
CA MET A 1 -4.62 26.30 53.17
C MET A 1 -4.69 26.04 51.67
N ALA A 2 -4.75 24.77 51.27
CA ALA A 2 -4.79 24.38 49.86
C ALA A 2 -6.08 23.59 49.64
N GLU A 3 -7.01 24.17 48.88
CA GLU A 3 -8.26 23.54 48.47
C GLU A 3 -7.97 22.45 47.44
N LYS A 4 -8.39 21.23 47.77
CA LYS A 4 -8.36 20.08 46.86
C LYS A 4 -9.58 20.15 45.96
N SER A 5 -9.36 20.34 44.65
CA SER A 5 -10.38 20.21 43.63
C SER A 5 -10.75 18.73 43.43
N ASN A 6 -11.99 18.39 43.77
CA ASN A 6 -12.59 17.07 43.68
C ASN A 6 -13.03 16.79 42.23
N CYS A 7 -12.54 15.72 41.61
CA CYS A 7 -12.96 15.30 40.26
C CYS A 7 -13.76 13.98 40.39
N PRO A 8 -15.02 13.90 39.91
CA PRO A 8 -15.86 12.74 40.14
C PRO A 8 -15.49 11.56 39.23
N HIS A 9 -15.43 10.38 39.85
CA HIS A 9 -15.24 9.08 39.25
C HIS A 9 -16.52 8.66 38.50
N LEU A 10 -16.43 8.48 37.18
CA LEU A 10 -17.51 7.91 36.36
C LEU A 10 -17.33 6.39 36.27
N GLU A 11 -18.22 5.65 36.93
CA GLU A 11 -18.36 4.20 36.73
C GLU A 11 -19.08 3.91 35.40
N PRO A 12 -18.70 2.84 34.67
CA PRO A 12 -19.41 2.46 33.46
C PRO A 12 -20.71 1.72 33.78
N GLU A 13 -21.79 2.28 33.26
CA GLU A 13 -23.18 1.81 33.28
C GLU A 13 -23.29 0.38 32.69
N LYS A 14 -23.79 -0.57 33.50
CA LYS A 14 -24.11 -1.93 33.07
C LYS A 14 -25.51 -1.95 32.44
N ASP A 15 -25.59 -2.05 31.11
CA ASP A 15 -26.85 -2.28 30.40
C ASP A 15 -27.39 -3.69 30.74
N LYS A 16 -28.42 -3.73 31.58
CA LYS A 16 -29.24 -4.91 31.86
C LYS A 16 -30.36 -4.95 30.85
N ARG A 17 -30.26 -5.82 29.84
CA ARG A 17 -31.43 -6.29 29.09
C ARG A 17 -31.42 -7.80 28.86
N ILE A 18 -32.33 -8.41 29.61
CA ILE A 18 -33.22 -9.52 29.26
C ILE A 18 -32.67 -10.95 29.44
N SER A 19 -33.44 -11.65 30.25
CA SER A 19 -33.37 -13.01 30.76
C SER A 19 -34.17 -14.00 29.91
N GLU A 20 -33.85 -15.28 30.14
CA GLU A 20 -34.69 -16.48 30.00
C GLU A 20 -34.84 -17.19 28.64
N GLY A 21 -34.35 -18.43 28.62
CA GLY A 21 -35.16 -19.60 28.24
C GLY A 21 -35.23 -19.97 26.75
N GLY A 22 -34.29 -20.79 26.28
CA GLY A 22 -34.41 -21.49 25.00
C GLY A 22 -33.44 -22.67 24.94
N ALA A 23 -33.94 -23.84 24.57
CA ALA A 23 -33.24 -25.13 24.58
C ALA A 23 -31.80 -25.05 24.03
N THR A 24 -30.85 -25.67 24.73
CA THR A 24 -29.48 -25.85 24.26
C THR A 24 -29.48 -26.78 23.05
N GLU A 25 -29.49 -26.18 21.85
CA GLU A 25 -28.98 -26.86 20.66
C GLU A 25 -27.49 -27.19 20.89
N PRO A 26 -26.99 -28.35 20.44
CA PRO A 26 -25.58 -28.69 20.62
C PRO A 26 -24.73 -27.63 19.91
N GLU A 27 -23.83 -26.99 20.66
CA GLU A 27 -22.83 -26.06 20.11
C GLU A 27 -22.10 -26.76 18.98
N THR A 28 -22.40 -26.37 17.75
CA THR A 28 -21.70 -26.87 16.58
C THR A 28 -20.28 -26.32 16.66
N THR A 29 -19.33 -27.18 17.01
CA THR A 29 -17.94 -26.75 17.17
C THR A 29 -17.35 -26.41 15.80
N TRP A 30 -16.31 -25.57 15.79
CA TRP A 30 -15.62 -25.19 14.55
C TRP A 30 -15.09 -26.39 13.76
N ASN A 31 -14.84 -27.52 14.42
CA ASN A 31 -14.47 -28.78 13.77
C ASN A 31 -15.67 -29.43 13.04
N ASP A 32 -16.88 -29.32 13.55
CA ASP A 32 -18.09 -29.86 12.91
C ASP A 32 -18.43 -29.12 11.60
N ILE A 33 -18.12 -27.82 11.53
CA ILE A 33 -18.26 -27.01 10.30
C ILE A 33 -17.17 -27.39 9.29
N ILE A 34 -15.94 -27.65 9.75
CA ILE A 34 -14.82 -28.11 8.92
C ILE A 34 -15.13 -29.50 8.35
N ASP A 35 -15.68 -30.40 9.17
CA ASP A 35 -16.07 -31.74 8.72
C ASP A 35 -17.25 -31.67 7.76
N LYS A 36 -18.29 -30.88 8.00
CA LYS A 36 -19.38 -30.70 7.02
C LYS A 36 -18.88 -30.15 5.67
N ALA A 37 -17.94 -29.21 5.69
CA ALA A 37 -17.34 -28.66 4.47
C ALA A 37 -16.45 -29.67 3.73
N ASN A 38 -15.74 -30.55 4.45
CA ASN A 38 -14.93 -31.61 3.87
C ASN A 38 -15.77 -32.83 3.43
N THR A 39 -16.88 -33.12 4.10
CA THR A 39 -17.77 -34.25 3.75
C THR A 39 -18.57 -33.94 2.48
N GLN A 40 -18.96 -32.67 2.27
CA GLN A 40 -19.48 -32.21 0.96
C GLN A 40 -18.45 -32.34 -0.17
N PHE A 41 -17.16 -32.40 0.14
CA PHE A 41 -16.08 -32.52 -0.84
C PHE A 41 -15.77 -33.98 -1.21
N ASN A 42 -15.91 -34.93 -0.27
CA ASN A 42 -15.60 -36.35 -0.51
C ASN A 42 -16.77 -37.21 -1.04
N GLY A 43 -17.99 -36.68 -1.08
CA GLY A 43 -19.18 -37.40 -1.56
C GLY A 43 -19.38 -37.46 -3.08
N SER A 44 -18.41 -37.02 -3.89
CA SER A 44 -18.51 -37.11 -5.37
C SER A 44 -17.30 -37.78 -5.99
N VAL A 45 -17.04 -39.03 -5.60
CA VAL A 45 -16.32 -39.98 -6.46
C VAL A 45 -17.31 -40.49 -7.51
N LEU A 46 -17.68 -39.61 -8.43
CA LEU A 46 -18.13 -39.98 -9.77
C LEU A 46 -17.44 -39.00 -10.71
N ASN A 47 -16.50 -39.52 -11.50
CA ASN A 47 -16.02 -38.82 -12.68
C ASN A 47 -17.23 -38.54 -13.58
N PRO A 48 -17.45 -37.27 -13.93
CA PRO A 48 -17.41 -36.97 -15.34
C PRO A 48 -16.52 -35.77 -15.63
N SER A 49 -15.81 -35.88 -16.75
CA SER A 49 -15.27 -34.78 -17.54
C SER A 49 -16.15 -33.52 -17.44
N THR A 50 -15.65 -32.45 -16.81
CA THR A 50 -16.32 -31.14 -16.83
C THR A 50 -15.28 -30.03 -16.93
N SER A 51 -14.80 -29.83 -18.16
CA SER A 51 -14.43 -28.53 -18.69
C SER A 51 -15.62 -27.58 -18.56
N GLY A 52 -15.81 -26.96 -17.39
CA GLY A 52 -17.00 -26.14 -17.16
C GLY A 52 -17.21 -25.56 -15.76
N ARG A 53 -16.20 -25.46 -14.89
CA ARG A 53 -16.35 -24.60 -13.70
C ARG A 53 -16.29 -23.14 -14.15
N SER A 54 -17.47 -22.51 -14.24
CA SER A 54 -17.62 -21.07 -14.53
C SER A 54 -16.59 -20.26 -13.74
N HIS A 55 -15.91 -19.33 -14.41
CA HIS A 55 -14.92 -18.43 -13.81
C HIS A 55 -15.46 -17.73 -12.55
N THR A 56 -16.77 -17.44 -12.52
CA THR A 56 -17.46 -16.81 -11.39
C THR A 56 -17.40 -17.63 -10.10
N LYS A 57 -17.69 -18.94 -10.16
CA LYS A 57 -17.62 -19.84 -8.98
C LYS A 57 -16.20 -19.99 -8.46
N ARG A 58 -15.19 -19.95 -9.34
CA ARG A 58 -13.77 -19.98 -8.94
C ARG A 58 -13.37 -18.71 -8.19
N ASP A 59 -13.90 -17.56 -8.61
CA ASP A 59 -13.62 -16.27 -7.97
C ASP A 59 -14.31 -16.14 -6.61
N GLU A 60 -15.56 -16.61 -6.45
CA GLU A 60 -16.25 -16.67 -5.15
C GLU A 60 -15.50 -17.54 -4.12
N VAL A 61 -15.08 -18.74 -4.52
CA VAL A 61 -14.31 -19.65 -3.66
C VAL A 61 -12.96 -19.02 -3.26
N TRP A 62 -12.28 -18.37 -4.21
CA TRP A 62 -11.05 -17.64 -3.92
C TRP A 62 -11.28 -16.49 -2.95
N GLU A 63 -12.38 -15.74 -3.10
CA GLU A 63 -12.74 -14.66 -2.18
C GLU A 63 -13.06 -15.14 -0.78
N ALA A 64 -13.83 -16.23 -0.63
CA ALA A 64 -14.12 -16.84 0.66
C ALA A 64 -12.83 -17.32 1.35
N ARG A 65 -11.96 -18.03 0.60
CA ARG A 65 -10.64 -18.47 1.09
C ARG A 65 -9.78 -17.29 1.51
N ARG A 66 -9.78 -16.19 0.74
CA ARG A 66 -9.06 -14.96 1.07
C ARG A 66 -9.57 -14.35 2.38
N ARG A 67 -10.89 -14.21 2.55
CA ARG A 67 -11.50 -13.66 3.78
C ARG A 67 -11.11 -14.50 4.99
N PHE A 68 -11.17 -15.82 4.87
CA PHE A 68 -10.72 -16.75 5.91
C PHE A 68 -9.23 -16.58 6.25
N ASN A 69 -8.36 -16.55 5.24
CA ASN A 69 -6.92 -16.36 5.44
C ASN A 69 -6.60 -15.01 6.08
N ASN A 70 -7.33 -13.94 5.72
CA ASN A 70 -7.18 -12.63 6.33
C ASN A 70 -7.60 -12.63 7.80
N LEU A 71 -8.71 -13.29 8.15
CA LEU A 71 -9.15 -13.43 9.54
C LEU A 71 -8.10 -14.20 10.37
N ARG A 72 -7.62 -15.34 9.86
CA ARG A 72 -6.55 -16.12 10.49
C ARG A 72 -5.27 -15.31 10.69
N ARG A 73 -4.87 -14.51 9.71
CA ARG A 73 -3.71 -13.61 9.81
C ARG A 73 -3.92 -12.54 10.88
N ARG A 74 -5.11 -11.95 10.99
CA ARG A 74 -5.45 -10.97 12.03
C ARG A 74 -5.36 -11.59 13.43
N GLU A 75 -5.91 -12.78 13.62
CA GLU A 75 -5.81 -13.48 14.91
C GLU A 75 -4.37 -13.84 15.26
N LYS A 76 -3.60 -14.38 14.31
CA LYS A 76 -2.17 -14.63 14.51
C LYS A 76 -1.40 -13.35 14.85
N ALA A 77 -1.73 -12.23 14.20
CA ALA A 77 -1.13 -10.93 14.48
C ALA A 77 -1.48 -10.43 15.88
N LYS A 78 -2.71 -10.62 16.37
CA LYS A 78 -3.11 -10.27 17.74
C LYS A 78 -2.31 -11.06 18.78
N VAL A 79 -2.21 -12.38 18.61
CA VAL A 79 -1.43 -13.26 19.51
C VAL A 79 0.05 -12.87 19.48
N SER A 80 0.62 -12.71 18.29
CA SER A 80 2.01 -12.28 18.13
C SER A 80 2.27 -10.89 18.72
N HIS A 81 1.32 -9.96 18.60
CA HIS A 81 1.42 -8.64 19.21
C HIS A 81 1.45 -8.71 20.73
N LYS A 82 0.54 -9.48 21.35
CA LYS A 82 0.54 -9.70 22.81
C LYS A 82 1.86 -10.31 23.29
N ALA A 83 2.34 -11.36 22.62
CA ALA A 83 3.62 -11.98 22.95
C ALA A 83 4.80 -11.00 22.83
N ARG A 84 4.81 -10.15 21.80
CA ARG A 84 5.85 -9.12 21.62
C ARG A 84 5.80 -8.05 22.72
N VAL A 85 4.61 -7.61 23.13
CA VAL A 85 4.44 -6.64 24.21
C VAL A 85 4.94 -7.22 25.53
N GLU A 86 4.58 -8.46 25.84
CA GLU A 86 5.05 -9.13 27.05
C GLU A 86 6.56 -9.36 27.04
N ALA A 87 7.12 -9.82 25.91
CA ALA A 87 8.56 -9.96 25.75
C ALA A 87 9.31 -8.63 25.90
N ALA A 88 8.75 -7.53 25.38
CA ALA A 88 9.32 -6.19 25.56
C ALA A 88 9.29 -5.74 27.02
N ARG A 89 8.21 -6.03 27.76
CA ARG A 89 8.09 -5.75 29.20
C ARG A 89 9.15 -6.51 30.00
N VAL A 90 9.24 -7.82 29.80
CA VAL A 90 10.24 -8.66 30.46
C VAL A 90 11.68 -8.21 30.13
N ALA A 91 11.95 -7.85 28.88
CA ALA A 91 13.25 -7.33 28.47
C ALA A 91 13.58 -5.99 29.14
N GLN A 92 12.59 -5.11 29.30
CA GLN A 92 12.75 -3.83 29.99
C GLN A 92 13.04 -4.03 31.49
N GLU A 93 12.28 -4.90 32.16
CA GLU A 93 12.50 -5.24 33.58
C GLU A 93 13.89 -5.85 33.81
N ALA A 94 14.33 -6.75 32.91
CA ALA A 94 15.67 -7.33 32.98
C ALA A 94 16.79 -6.30 32.75
N LEU A 95 16.59 -5.35 31.82
CA LEU A 95 17.53 -4.26 31.56
C LEU A 95 17.65 -3.34 32.77
N GLU A 96 16.52 -2.93 33.35
CA GLU A 96 16.46 -2.10 34.56
C GLU A 96 17.16 -2.79 35.74
N ALA A 97 16.94 -4.09 35.94
CA ALA A 97 17.60 -4.86 36.99
C ALA A 97 19.11 -5.04 36.78
N SER A 98 19.61 -4.89 35.54
CA SER A 98 21.03 -5.04 35.19
C SER A 98 21.86 -3.76 35.34
N MET A 99 21.22 -2.61 35.53
CA MET A 99 21.86 -1.30 35.58
C MET A 99 21.79 -0.68 36.98
N SER A 100 22.80 0.10 37.35
CA SER A 100 22.70 0.99 38.52
C SER A 100 21.70 2.12 38.27
N ALA A 101 21.26 2.79 39.34
CA ALA A 101 20.32 3.91 39.24
C ALA A 101 20.86 5.08 38.36
N GLU A 102 22.17 5.33 38.41
CA GLU A 102 22.84 6.34 37.58
C GLU A 102 22.85 5.94 36.10
N GLN A 103 23.29 4.72 35.79
CA GLN A 103 23.28 4.18 34.42
C GLN A 103 21.87 4.14 33.81
N TRP A 104 20.85 3.83 34.62
CA TRP A 104 19.46 3.84 34.19
C TRP A 104 18.92 5.24 33.90
N ALA A 105 19.36 6.26 34.65
CA ALA A 105 19.01 7.66 34.40
C ALA A 105 19.61 8.13 33.07
N GLU A 106 20.90 7.87 32.83
CA GLU A 106 21.58 8.18 31.56
C GLU A 106 20.93 7.48 30.37
N TRP A 107 20.60 6.19 30.51
CA TRP A 107 19.91 5.43 29.47
C TRP A 107 18.54 6.04 29.12
N ARG A 108 17.75 6.45 30.12
CA ARG A 108 16.44 7.09 29.89
C ARG A 108 16.58 8.44 29.19
N GLU A 109 17.54 9.25 29.59
CA GLU A 109 17.82 10.54 28.94
C GLU A 109 18.22 10.33 27.47
N ALA A 110 19.09 9.36 27.17
CA ALA A 110 19.47 9.02 25.81
C ALA A 110 18.26 8.53 24.98
N GLN A 111 17.37 7.70 25.56
CA GLN A 111 16.16 7.23 24.89
C GLN A 111 15.14 8.35 24.64
N GLU A 112 15.01 9.28 25.57
CA GLU A 112 14.17 10.47 25.40
C GLU A 112 14.73 11.38 24.30
N ALA A 113 16.04 11.64 24.30
CA ALA A 113 16.71 12.40 23.25
C ALA A 113 16.53 11.74 21.87
N GLU A 114 16.74 10.42 21.76
CA GLU A 114 16.52 9.67 20.52
C GLU A 114 15.04 9.74 20.07
N ARG A 115 14.10 9.63 21.00
CA ARG A 115 12.66 9.77 20.72
C ARG A 115 12.33 11.17 20.19
N VAL A 116 12.85 12.23 20.82
CA VAL A 116 12.65 13.61 20.38
C VAL A 116 13.23 13.83 18.99
N GLN A 117 14.46 13.36 18.74
CA GLN A 117 15.11 13.43 17.43
C GLN A 117 14.29 12.69 16.36
N ARG A 118 13.79 11.49 16.66
CA ARG A 118 12.94 10.72 15.74
C ARG A 118 11.65 11.47 15.39
N ILE A 119 10.96 12.03 16.39
CA ILE A 119 9.74 12.81 16.17
C ILE A 119 10.03 14.06 15.31
N ALA A 120 11.11 14.78 15.60
CA ALA A 120 11.53 15.94 14.82
C ALA A 120 11.88 15.55 13.37
N ALA A 121 12.58 14.43 13.16
CA ALA A 121 12.92 13.91 11.84
C ALA A 121 11.68 13.49 11.03
N GLU A 122 10.71 12.83 11.68
CA GLU A 122 9.43 12.46 11.06
C GLU A 122 8.59 13.69 10.70
N ALA A 123 8.54 14.71 11.58
CA ALA A 123 7.86 15.98 11.31
C ALA A 123 8.50 16.71 10.12
N ALA A 124 9.84 16.85 10.11
CA ALA A 124 10.55 17.46 8.99
C ALA A 124 10.36 16.69 7.67
N GLN A 125 10.28 15.36 7.73
CA GLN A 125 9.98 14.54 6.55
C GLN A 125 8.54 14.73 6.06
N ALA A 126 7.57 14.88 6.97
CA ALA A 126 6.19 15.19 6.62
C ALA A 126 6.07 16.57 5.97
N GLU A 127 6.79 17.57 6.47
CA GLU A 127 6.86 18.91 5.87
C GLU A 127 7.46 18.88 4.45
N ARG A 128 8.57 18.16 4.24
CA ARG A 128 9.16 17.97 2.91
C ARG A 128 8.16 17.38 1.91
N LEU A 129 7.39 16.38 2.33
CA LEU A 129 6.36 15.78 1.48
C LEU A 129 5.21 16.75 1.19
N ALA A 130 4.75 17.49 2.20
CA ALA A 130 3.72 18.51 2.02
C ALA A 130 4.18 19.59 1.03
N ALA A 131 5.42 20.07 1.15
CA ALA A 131 6.01 21.02 0.21
C ALA A 131 6.09 20.45 -1.21
N ALA A 132 6.51 19.19 -1.37
CA ALA A 132 6.54 18.55 -2.68
C ALA A 132 5.15 18.46 -3.33
N LEU A 133 4.12 18.06 -2.57
CA LEU A 133 2.75 17.99 -3.06
C LEU A 133 2.17 19.37 -3.38
N ALA A 134 2.53 20.40 -2.62
CA ALA A 134 2.08 21.77 -2.84
C ALA A 134 2.74 22.42 -4.07
N THR A 135 3.98 22.05 -4.38
CA THR A 135 4.78 22.68 -5.43
C THR A 135 4.82 21.89 -6.73
N GLY A 136 4.35 20.64 -6.77
CA GLY A 136 4.39 19.80 -7.99
C GLY A 136 3.02 19.52 -8.62
N GLY A 137 1.97 20.26 -8.26
CA GLY A 137 0.66 20.13 -8.88
C GLY A 137 0.58 20.71 -10.31
N PRO A 138 -0.57 20.60 -10.98
CA PRO A 138 -0.88 21.36 -12.19
C PRO A 138 -0.57 22.86 -12.04
N GLY A 139 0.05 23.47 -13.05
CA GLY A 139 0.41 24.89 -13.02
C GLY A 139 1.59 25.27 -12.11
N ALA A 140 2.30 24.28 -11.56
CA ALA A 140 3.52 24.50 -10.79
C ALA A 140 4.62 25.24 -11.58
N GLY A 141 5.37 26.09 -10.87
CA GLY A 141 6.50 26.85 -11.42
C GLY A 141 7.81 26.04 -11.53
N PRO A 142 8.91 26.68 -11.95
CA PRO A 142 10.19 26.02 -12.21
C PRO A 142 10.81 25.39 -10.95
N ASP A 143 10.62 25.98 -9.76
CA ASP A 143 11.13 25.45 -8.49
C ASP A 143 10.27 24.28 -7.93
N SER A 144 9.60 23.53 -8.80
CA SER A 144 8.73 22.42 -8.41
C SER A 144 9.51 21.18 -8.00
N ALA A 145 8.95 20.43 -7.03
CA ALA A 145 9.43 19.09 -6.76
C ALA A 145 9.29 18.19 -8.00
N LEU A 146 10.11 17.14 -8.10
CA LEU A 146 9.99 16.14 -9.17
C LEU A 146 8.54 15.64 -9.27
N ARG A 147 7.95 15.71 -10.47
CA ARG A 147 6.57 15.32 -10.73
C ARG A 147 6.51 13.93 -11.34
N ILE A 148 5.89 13.01 -10.62
CA ILE A 148 5.67 11.64 -11.08
C ILE A 148 4.16 11.38 -11.10
N VAL A 149 3.65 11.02 -12.27
CA VAL A 149 2.24 10.70 -12.49
C VAL A 149 2.09 9.20 -12.71
N ILE A 150 1.10 8.59 -12.07
CA ILE A 150 0.63 7.24 -12.40
C ILE A 150 -0.68 7.39 -13.15
N ASP A 151 -0.65 7.09 -14.46
CA ASP A 151 -1.81 7.24 -15.33
C ASP A 151 -2.76 6.04 -15.23
N CYS A 152 -3.92 6.25 -14.63
CA CYS A 152 -4.89 5.20 -14.36
C CYS A 152 -5.91 4.99 -15.50
N SER A 153 -5.69 5.59 -16.67
CA SER A 153 -6.60 5.48 -17.84
C SER A 153 -6.80 4.06 -18.35
N PHE A 154 -5.90 3.13 -18.01
CA PHE A 154 -5.97 1.71 -18.38
C PHE A 154 -6.78 0.87 -17.38
N SER A 155 -7.14 1.43 -16.23
CA SER A 155 -7.82 0.70 -15.16
C SER A 155 -9.24 0.22 -15.49
N PRO A 156 -10.07 0.89 -16.32
CA PRO A 156 -11.42 0.41 -16.62
C PRO A 156 -11.48 -0.93 -17.34
N GLU A 157 -10.47 -1.26 -18.14
CA GLU A 157 -10.34 -2.55 -18.83
C GLU A 157 -9.72 -3.64 -17.95
N SER A 158 -9.21 -3.28 -16.76
CA SER A 158 -8.43 -4.18 -15.93
C SER A 158 -9.34 -5.12 -15.12
N PRO A 159 -9.09 -6.44 -15.12
CA PRO A 159 -9.83 -7.38 -14.29
C PRO A 159 -9.60 -7.11 -12.79
N PRO A 160 -10.53 -7.51 -11.90
CA PRO A 160 -10.45 -7.21 -10.46
C PRO A 160 -9.14 -7.66 -9.78
N LYS A 161 -8.50 -8.73 -10.28
CA LYS A 161 -7.21 -9.21 -9.76
C LYS A 161 -6.06 -8.26 -10.08
N GLU A 162 -6.09 -7.63 -11.25
CA GLU A 162 -5.09 -6.65 -11.69
C GLU A 162 -5.31 -5.31 -10.99
N LEU A 163 -6.57 -4.86 -10.86
CA LEU A 163 -6.91 -3.67 -10.06
C LEU A 163 -6.39 -3.76 -8.62
N ARG A 164 -6.56 -4.89 -7.94
CA ARG A 164 -6.01 -5.11 -6.59
C ARG A 164 -4.49 -5.06 -6.56
N SER A 165 -3.85 -5.56 -7.61
CA SER A 165 -2.38 -5.54 -7.73
C SER A 165 -1.90 -4.10 -7.94
N LEU A 166 -2.58 -3.35 -8.81
CA LEU A 166 -2.32 -1.93 -9.06
C LEU A 166 -2.50 -1.09 -7.78
N CYS A 167 -3.60 -1.29 -7.05
CA CYS A 167 -3.83 -0.62 -5.76
C CYS A 167 -2.67 -0.85 -4.79
N LYS A 168 -2.14 -2.09 -4.74
CA LYS A 168 -1.02 -2.39 -3.85
C LYS A 168 0.29 -1.74 -4.31
N GLN A 169 0.53 -1.67 -5.63
CA GLN A 169 1.67 -0.96 -6.18
C GLN A 169 1.60 0.54 -5.87
N ILE A 170 0.43 1.18 -6.04
CA ILE A 170 0.22 2.60 -5.69
C ILE A 170 0.41 2.84 -4.19
N GLU A 171 -0.18 2.00 -3.33
CA GLU A 171 0.00 2.07 -1.87
C GLU A 171 1.49 2.02 -1.50
N ASN A 172 2.23 1.07 -2.07
CA ASN A 172 3.67 0.92 -1.85
C ASN A 172 4.45 2.14 -2.37
N SER A 173 4.14 2.65 -3.56
CA SER A 173 4.79 3.85 -4.12
C SER A 173 4.59 5.06 -3.22
N SER A 174 3.37 5.30 -2.73
CA SER A 174 3.09 6.38 -1.77
C SER A 174 3.83 6.17 -0.43
N ALA A 175 3.90 4.93 0.07
CA ALA A 175 4.59 4.60 1.31
C ALA A 175 6.11 4.73 1.24
N ILE A 176 6.71 4.45 0.08
CA ILE A 176 8.14 4.65 -0.18
C ILE A 176 8.43 6.15 -0.37
N ASN A 177 7.64 6.83 -1.22
CA ASN A 177 7.83 8.25 -1.52
C ASN A 177 7.81 9.12 -0.25
N LYS A 178 6.87 8.89 0.67
CA LYS A 178 6.77 9.66 1.93
C LYS A 178 8.00 9.53 2.84
N ARG A 179 8.84 8.51 2.65
CA ARG A 179 10.08 8.27 3.42
C ARG A 179 11.34 8.64 2.65
N TYR A 180 11.20 8.98 1.37
CA TYR A 180 12.35 9.28 0.53
C TYR A 180 12.92 10.67 0.89
N PRO A 181 14.25 10.86 0.96
CA PRO A 181 14.84 12.13 1.42
C PRO A 181 14.36 13.37 0.65
N ARG A 182 14.15 13.22 -0.67
CA ARG A 182 13.57 14.25 -1.55
C ARG A 182 12.28 13.73 -2.20
N PRO A 183 11.14 13.74 -1.50
CA PRO A 183 9.91 13.16 -2.01
C PRO A 183 9.48 13.86 -3.31
N ALA A 184 8.98 13.08 -4.26
CA ALA A 184 8.34 13.60 -5.46
C ALA A 184 6.91 14.06 -5.16
N CYS A 185 6.38 14.96 -5.99
CA CYS A 185 4.94 15.11 -6.12
C CYS A 185 4.40 13.89 -6.88
N LEU A 186 3.79 12.97 -6.15
CA LEU A 186 3.14 11.79 -6.74
C LEU A 186 1.67 12.13 -7.03
N THR A 187 1.24 11.91 -8.27
CA THR A 187 -0.13 12.18 -8.72
C THR A 187 -0.73 10.94 -9.38
N LEU A 188 -2.01 10.67 -9.11
CA LEU A 188 -2.82 9.74 -9.90
C LEU A 188 -3.68 10.57 -10.85
N THR A 189 -3.59 10.30 -12.16
CA THR A 189 -4.47 10.88 -13.18
C THR A 189 -5.48 9.84 -13.66
N SER A 190 -6.55 10.29 -14.31
CA SER A 190 -7.67 9.42 -14.69
C SER A 190 -8.19 8.61 -13.49
N TRP A 191 -8.21 9.24 -12.32
CA TRP A 191 -8.71 8.65 -11.10
C TRP A 191 -10.23 8.56 -11.15
N GLY A 192 -10.77 7.34 -11.14
CA GLY A 192 -12.20 7.09 -11.19
C GLY A 192 -12.53 5.61 -10.98
N GLU A 193 -13.77 5.24 -11.28
CA GLU A 193 -14.18 3.84 -11.26
C GLU A 193 -13.63 3.06 -12.47
N PRO A 194 -13.33 1.76 -12.32
CA PRO A 194 -13.53 0.89 -11.16
C PRO A 194 -12.40 0.95 -10.12
N LEU A 195 -11.35 1.75 -10.36
CA LEU A 195 -10.15 1.77 -9.51
C LEU A 195 -10.43 2.36 -8.13
N ALA A 196 -11.21 3.44 -8.04
CA ALA A 196 -11.54 4.10 -6.78
C ALA A 196 -12.20 3.14 -5.78
N SER A 197 -13.21 2.38 -6.21
CA SER A 197 -13.84 1.33 -5.39
C SER A 197 -12.87 0.21 -5.01
N ALA A 198 -12.02 -0.24 -5.94
CA ALA A 198 -11.01 -1.26 -5.65
C ALA A 198 -9.95 -0.79 -4.63
N ALA A 199 -9.65 0.51 -4.60
CA ALA A 199 -8.62 1.12 -3.78
C ALA A 199 -9.12 1.53 -2.39
N ALA A 200 -10.42 1.76 -2.20
CA ALA A 200 -10.98 2.16 -0.91
C ALA A 200 -10.63 1.17 0.23
N PRO A 201 -10.74 -0.16 0.08
CA PRO A 201 -10.31 -1.14 1.09
C PRO A 201 -8.79 -1.15 1.34
N CYS A 202 -7.99 -0.59 0.44
CA CYS A 202 -6.54 -0.42 0.58
C CYS A 202 -6.16 0.88 1.29
N GLY A 203 -7.13 1.62 1.84
CA GLY A 203 -6.88 2.86 2.57
C GLY A 203 -6.52 4.03 1.66
N ALA A 204 -7.04 4.07 0.43
CA ALA A 204 -6.71 5.10 -0.56
C ALA A 204 -6.93 6.55 -0.09
N ALA A 205 -7.83 6.77 0.86
CA ALA A 205 -8.02 8.06 1.51
C ALA A 205 -6.75 8.56 2.25
N GLY A 206 -5.94 7.65 2.79
CA GLY A 206 -4.72 7.96 3.52
C GLY A 206 -3.45 8.05 2.67
N TRP A 207 -3.54 7.77 1.36
CA TRP A 207 -2.37 7.87 0.48
C TRP A 207 -1.94 9.34 0.33
N ARG A 208 -0.65 9.60 0.53
CA ARG A 208 -0.05 10.94 0.43
C ARG A 208 0.38 11.18 -1.02
N LEU A 209 -0.61 11.51 -1.85
CA LEU A 209 -0.48 11.78 -3.29
C LEU A 209 -1.69 12.62 -3.76
N VAL A 210 -1.57 13.27 -4.90
CA VAL A 210 -2.66 14.01 -5.56
C VAL A 210 -3.51 13.03 -6.39
N LYS A 211 -4.82 13.26 -6.47
CA LYS A 211 -5.73 12.48 -7.33
C LYS A 211 -6.49 13.44 -8.24
N LEU A 212 -6.41 13.22 -9.55
CA LEU A 212 -7.02 14.03 -10.59
C LEU A 212 -7.89 13.13 -11.48
N GLU A 213 -9.06 13.61 -11.88
CA GLU A 213 -9.95 12.89 -12.80
C GLU A 213 -9.45 13.01 -14.25
N GLU A 214 -8.78 14.12 -14.56
CA GLU A 214 -8.22 14.44 -15.86
C GLU A 214 -7.03 13.55 -16.22
N GLY A 215 -6.76 13.42 -17.51
CA GLY A 215 -5.55 12.76 -17.99
C GLY A 215 -4.28 13.60 -17.78
N PRO A 216 -3.07 13.01 -17.91
CA PRO A 216 -1.81 13.72 -17.73
C PRO A 216 -1.65 14.96 -18.64
N ALA A 217 -1.95 14.81 -19.93
CA ALA A 217 -1.81 15.91 -20.89
C ALA A 217 -2.81 17.05 -20.66
N GLU A 218 -4.02 16.73 -20.17
CA GLU A 218 -5.04 17.71 -19.81
C GLU A 218 -4.66 18.46 -18.53
N ALA A 219 -4.18 17.75 -17.51
CA ALA A 219 -3.81 18.33 -16.24
C ALA A 219 -2.53 19.15 -16.28
N PHE A 220 -1.51 18.71 -17.03
CA PHE A 220 -0.16 19.30 -16.98
C PHE A 220 0.26 20.00 -18.29
N GLY A 221 -0.52 19.86 -19.35
CA GLY A 221 -0.18 20.31 -20.70
C GLY A 221 0.70 19.28 -21.44
N PRO A 222 0.46 19.03 -22.73
CA PRO A 222 1.14 17.97 -23.48
C PRO A 222 2.65 18.21 -23.64
N THR A 223 3.10 19.46 -23.64
CA THR A 223 4.51 19.83 -23.80
C THR A 223 5.38 19.52 -22.59
N ALA A 224 4.79 19.45 -21.40
CA ALA A 224 5.49 19.09 -20.17
C ALA A 224 5.53 17.57 -19.95
N VAL A 225 4.65 16.81 -20.59
CA VAL A 225 4.44 15.39 -20.31
C VAL A 225 5.46 14.52 -21.04
N VAL A 226 6.15 13.68 -20.28
CA VAL A 226 7.05 12.64 -20.76
C VAL A 226 6.54 11.28 -20.29
N VAL A 227 6.02 10.46 -21.21
CA VAL A 227 5.53 9.11 -20.92
C VAL A 227 6.68 8.12 -20.87
N LEU A 228 6.77 7.39 -19.76
CA LEU A 228 7.74 6.32 -19.57
C LEU A 228 7.18 5.00 -20.12
N SER A 229 7.78 4.49 -21.19
CA SER A 229 7.42 3.23 -21.81
C SER A 229 8.66 2.36 -22.04
N PRO A 230 8.64 1.06 -21.70
CA PRO A 230 9.76 0.17 -22.01
C PRO A 230 9.97 -0.04 -23.52
N ASP A 231 8.93 0.21 -24.32
CA ASP A 231 8.96 0.02 -25.78
C ASP A 231 9.46 1.28 -26.53
N ALA A 232 9.73 2.39 -25.85
CA ALA A 232 10.27 3.60 -26.48
C ALA A 232 11.70 3.38 -26.99
N ALA A 233 12.04 3.98 -28.13
CA ALA A 233 13.37 3.84 -28.72
C ALA A 233 14.45 4.51 -27.84
N GLU A 234 14.21 5.76 -27.48
CA GLU A 234 15.19 6.60 -26.83
C GLU A 234 15.15 6.49 -25.29
N PRO A 235 16.31 6.39 -24.62
CA PRO A 235 16.37 6.38 -23.17
C PRO A 235 16.16 7.77 -22.55
N LEU A 236 15.67 7.79 -21.30
CA LEU A 236 15.68 8.96 -20.44
C LEU A 236 17.00 9.03 -19.68
N LEU A 237 17.92 9.89 -20.09
CA LEU A 237 19.25 10.00 -19.49
C LEU A 237 19.31 11.01 -18.34
N ASP A 238 18.47 12.04 -18.38
CA ASP A 238 18.43 13.12 -17.39
C ASP A 238 17.01 13.45 -16.96
N LEU A 239 16.87 14.03 -15.76
CA LEU A 239 15.59 14.52 -15.23
C LEU A 239 15.57 16.05 -15.20
N ASP A 240 14.52 16.63 -15.78
CA ASP A 240 14.19 18.06 -15.73
C ASP A 240 12.93 18.22 -14.87
N SER A 241 13.12 18.47 -13.57
CA SER A 241 12.00 18.69 -12.65
C SER A 241 11.26 20.00 -12.91
N GLU A 242 11.93 20.99 -13.52
CA GLU A 242 11.36 22.33 -13.73
C GLU A 242 10.31 22.29 -14.85
N ARG A 243 10.56 21.55 -15.92
CA ARG A 243 9.72 21.54 -17.13
C ARG A 243 8.92 20.26 -17.29
N CYS A 244 9.46 19.13 -16.86
CA CYS A 244 8.89 17.83 -17.21
C CYS A 244 8.03 17.21 -16.09
N VAL A 245 7.03 16.45 -16.55
CA VAL A 245 6.17 15.59 -15.73
C VAL A 245 6.30 14.17 -16.26
N TYR A 246 6.80 13.27 -15.42
CA TYR A 246 7.10 11.91 -15.82
C TYR A 246 5.92 10.98 -15.55
N VAL A 247 5.38 10.37 -16.60
CA VAL A 247 4.15 9.58 -16.53
C VAL A 247 4.47 8.08 -16.62
N ILE A 248 4.05 7.32 -15.62
CA ILE A 248 4.10 5.86 -15.58
C ILE A 248 2.69 5.33 -15.86
N GLY A 249 2.55 4.35 -16.75
CA GLY A 249 1.28 3.67 -16.96
C GLY A 249 0.83 2.92 -15.71
N GLY A 250 -0.30 3.32 -15.12
CA GLY A 250 -0.96 2.66 -14.01
C GLY A 250 -1.70 1.40 -14.46
N ILE A 251 -0.95 0.41 -14.93
CA ILE A 251 -1.47 -0.87 -15.43
C ILE A 251 -0.69 -2.03 -14.83
N VAL A 252 -1.39 -3.13 -14.53
CA VAL A 252 -0.77 -4.40 -14.19
C VAL A 252 -1.17 -5.41 -15.24
N ASP A 253 -0.23 -5.79 -16.10
CA ASP A 253 -0.49 -6.72 -17.18
C ASP A 253 0.29 -8.01 -16.99
N ARG A 254 -0.42 -9.12 -16.89
CA ARG A 254 0.18 -10.47 -16.77
C ARG A 254 0.54 -11.08 -18.12
N THR A 255 0.11 -10.45 -19.20
CA THR A 255 0.18 -10.89 -20.60
C THR A 255 0.81 -9.80 -21.47
N HIS A 256 1.88 -9.16 -20.99
CA HIS A 256 2.75 -8.21 -21.70
C HIS A 256 2.20 -7.65 -23.04
N ARG A 257 1.28 -6.69 -22.96
CA ARG A 257 0.69 -5.91 -24.05
C ARG A 257 1.75 -4.92 -24.56
N LYS A 258 2.59 -5.42 -25.47
CA LYS A 258 3.64 -4.63 -26.12
C LYS A 258 3.08 -3.33 -26.73
N GLY A 259 3.75 -2.23 -26.46
CA GLY A 259 3.51 -0.92 -27.06
C GLY A 259 2.26 -0.20 -26.56
N LEU A 260 1.60 -0.65 -25.48
CA LEU A 260 0.37 -0.02 -25.01
C LEU A 260 0.59 1.45 -24.62
N THR A 261 1.57 1.72 -23.75
CA THR A 261 1.88 3.08 -23.28
C THR A 261 2.61 3.91 -24.35
N LEU A 262 3.36 3.28 -25.25
CA LEU A 262 3.98 3.95 -26.39
C LEU A 262 2.90 4.48 -27.36
N LYS A 263 1.95 3.64 -27.78
CA LYS A 263 0.84 4.04 -28.65
C LYS A 263 -0.02 5.12 -28.00
N TYR A 264 -0.20 5.05 -26.69
CA TYR A 264 -0.88 6.09 -25.93
C TYR A 264 -0.17 7.45 -26.07
N ALA A 265 1.16 7.46 -25.95
CA ALA A 265 1.97 8.67 -26.08
C ALA A 265 1.93 9.23 -27.51
N GLU A 266 2.10 8.37 -28.52
CA GLU A 266 2.03 8.73 -29.94
C GLU A 266 0.68 9.35 -30.31
N ALA A 267 -0.42 8.74 -29.87
CA ALA A 267 -1.77 9.23 -30.15
C ALA A 267 -2.06 10.61 -29.52
N ARG A 268 -1.35 10.96 -28.45
CA ARG A 268 -1.46 12.26 -27.77
C ARG A 268 -0.35 13.23 -28.15
N GLN A 269 0.56 12.80 -29.03
CA GLN A 269 1.71 13.59 -29.48
C GLN A 269 2.57 14.12 -28.31
N VAL A 270 2.71 13.31 -27.26
CA VAL A 270 3.56 13.62 -26.10
C VAL A 270 4.87 12.87 -26.19
N GLU A 271 5.91 13.41 -25.55
CA GLU A 271 7.22 12.78 -25.54
C GLU A 271 7.17 11.40 -24.87
N CYS A 272 7.92 10.44 -25.40
CA CYS A 272 8.01 9.10 -24.83
C CYS A 272 9.47 8.66 -24.72
N ARG A 273 9.86 8.16 -23.54
CA ARG A 273 11.21 7.68 -23.25
C ARG A 273 11.15 6.36 -22.51
N ARG A 274 12.19 5.53 -22.64
CA ARG A 274 12.36 4.33 -21.80
C ARG A 274 13.33 4.61 -20.67
N LEU A 275 13.27 3.83 -19.59
CA LEU A 275 14.31 3.87 -18.58
C LEU A 275 15.65 3.38 -19.17
N PRO A 276 16.79 3.96 -18.76
CA PRO A 276 18.12 3.63 -19.30
C PRO A 276 18.68 2.31 -18.72
N ILE A 277 17.86 1.26 -18.65
CA ILE A 277 18.24 -0.02 -18.02
C ILE A 277 19.33 -0.72 -18.85
N ALA A 278 19.26 -0.64 -20.17
CA ALA A 278 20.25 -1.27 -21.05
C ALA A 278 21.62 -0.58 -20.93
N GLU A 279 21.60 0.74 -20.82
CA GLU A 279 22.77 1.61 -20.67
C GLU A 279 23.46 1.39 -19.33
N HIS A 280 22.69 1.13 -18.27
CA HIS A 280 23.20 0.91 -16.91
C HIS A 280 23.20 -0.57 -16.49
N ALA A 281 23.08 -1.50 -17.44
CA ALA A 281 22.89 -2.92 -17.13
C ALA A 281 24.00 -3.50 -16.24
N GLU A 282 25.26 -3.12 -16.45
CA GLU A 282 26.38 -3.57 -15.62
C GLU A 282 26.28 -3.07 -14.17
N GLN A 283 26.00 -1.78 -13.99
CA GLN A 283 25.88 -1.13 -12.68
C GLN A 283 24.69 -1.68 -11.89
N LEU A 284 23.63 -2.09 -12.58
CA LEU A 284 22.44 -2.70 -11.99
C LEU A 284 22.61 -4.19 -11.69
N GLY A 285 23.78 -4.79 -11.97
CA GLY A 285 23.97 -6.24 -11.80
C GLY A 285 23.11 -7.06 -12.78
N LEU A 286 22.81 -6.49 -13.95
CA LEU A 286 22.07 -7.12 -15.04
C LEU A 286 22.98 -7.46 -16.23
N GLY A 287 24.30 -7.33 -16.07
CA GLY A 287 25.29 -7.68 -17.08
C GLY A 287 25.24 -9.16 -17.48
N LYS A 288 25.84 -9.48 -18.64
CA LYS A 288 25.94 -10.86 -19.13
C LYS A 288 26.67 -11.73 -18.09
N GLY A 289 26.02 -12.80 -17.62
CA GLY A 289 26.57 -13.74 -16.63
C GLY A 289 26.11 -13.52 -15.19
N THR A 290 25.34 -12.47 -14.90
CA THR A 290 24.81 -12.24 -13.54
C THR A 290 23.66 -13.22 -13.25
N ARG A 291 23.86 -14.11 -12.27
CA ARG A 291 22.81 -15.04 -11.81
C ARG A 291 21.68 -14.23 -11.19
N LYS A 292 20.46 -14.36 -11.70
CA LYS A 292 19.26 -13.81 -11.06
C LYS A 292 19.19 -14.36 -9.63
N CYS A 293 19.12 -13.49 -8.62
CA CYS A 293 18.79 -13.91 -7.27
C CYS A 293 17.42 -14.60 -7.30
N THR A 294 17.42 -15.90 -7.00
CA THR A 294 16.24 -16.75 -6.81
C THR A 294 15.52 -16.41 -5.52
#